data_AF-A0A7C7A680-F1
#
_entry.id   AF-A0A7C7A680-F1
#
_cell.length_a   1.000
_cell.length_b   1.000
_cell.length_c   1.000
_cell.angle_alpha   90.00
_cell.angle_beta   90.00
_cell.angle_gamma   90.00
#
_symmetry.space_group_name_H-M   'P 1'
#
loop_
_entity.id
_entity.type
_entity.pdbx_description
1 polymer ?
#
loop_
_entity_poly.entity_id
_entity_poly.type
_entity_poly.pdbx_seq_one_letter_code
_entity_poly.pdbx_strand_id
1 'polypeptide(L)'
;MMDNIANWLMLRIKDNVPGLTQLQLVKIKFGIQCLLSEASKIIIYTVIFSFLSLTKEFFISLLFFVILRGFAGGYHEETYWRCFTTSFLILISSIYLGIYLNLTILEKSAILLASLIFVCILAPV
;
A
#
# COMPACT_ATOMS: atom_id res chain seq x y z
N MET A 1 15.49 9.51 -7.23
CA MET A 1 14.60 10.67 -7.00
C MET A 1 14.01 10.66 -5.59
N MET A 2 13.25 9.62 -5.20
CA MET A 2 12.66 9.53 -3.84
C MET A 2 13.70 9.62 -2.72
N ASP A 3 14.87 9.00 -2.88
CA ASP A 3 15.97 9.05 -1.91
C ASP A 3 16.50 10.47 -1.66
N ASN A 4 16.63 11.28 -2.71
CA ASN A 4 17.11 12.66 -2.60
C ASN A 4 16.13 13.54 -1.82
N ILE A 5 14.83 13.38 -2.07
CA ILE A 5 13.78 14.12 -1.35
C ILE A 5 13.71 13.65 0.10
N ALA A 6 13.80 12.35 0.35
CA ALA A 6 13.82 11.78 1.69
C ALA A 6 15.05 12.24 2.51
N ASN A 7 16.23 12.28 1.89
CA ASN A 7 17.45 12.83 2.47
C ASN A 7 17.27 14.31 2.81
N TRP A 8 16.74 15.10 1.88
CA TRP A 8 16.52 16.53 2.07
C TRP A 8 15.56 16.82 3.24
N LEU A 9 14.44 16.10 3.31
CA LEU A 9 13.49 16.21 4.42
C LEU A 9 14.10 15.75 5.76
N MET A 10 14.84 14.65 5.76
CA MET A 10 15.51 14.15 6.96
C MET A 10 16.53 15.15 7.51
N LEU A 11 17.32 15.79 6.64
CA LEU A 11 18.27 16.84 7.05
C LEU A 11 17.55 18.03 7.68
N ARG A 12 16.43 18.47 7.09
CA ARG A 12 15.60 19.54 7.68
C ARG A 12 15.07 19.17 9.06
N ILE A 13 14.67 17.92 9.28
CA ILE A 13 14.23 17.44 10.60
C ILE A 13 15.40 17.43 11.59
N LYS A 14 16.57 16.93 11.17
CA LYS A 14 17.78 16.90 12.00
C LYS A 14 18.19 18.29 12.48
N ASP A 15 18.09 19.30 11.61
CA ASP A 15 18.46 20.67 11.94
C ASP A 15 17.50 21.32 12.95
N ASN A 16 16.24 20.86 13.01
CA ASN A 16 15.21 21.40 13.89
C ASN A 16 14.98 20.57 15.17
N VAL A 17 15.48 19.33 15.22
CA VAL A 17 15.31 18.41 16.34
C VAL A 17 16.68 17.95 16.84
N PRO A 18 17.25 18.63 17.86
CA PRO A 18 18.54 18.25 18.41
C PRO A 18 18.48 16.89 19.14
N GLY A 19 19.60 16.18 19.19
CA GLY A 19 19.75 14.94 19.95
C GLY A 19 19.27 13.67 19.24
N LEU A 20 18.93 13.72 17.95
CA LEU A 20 18.59 12.52 17.18
C LEU A 20 19.80 11.60 16.99
N THR A 21 19.62 10.34 17.35
CA THR A 21 20.61 9.28 17.11
C THR A 21 20.69 8.90 15.63
N GLN A 22 21.81 8.30 15.21
CA GLN A 22 21.97 7.80 13.84
C GLN A 22 20.86 6.80 13.45
N LEU A 23 20.47 5.91 14.37
CA LEU A 23 19.39 4.96 14.13
C LEU A 23 18.04 5.66 13.88
N GLN A 24 17.74 6.73 14.63
CA GLN A 24 16.51 7.50 14.43
C GLN A 24 16.52 8.22 13.07
N LEU A 25 17.66 8.80 12.66
CA LEU A 25 17.79 9.43 11.35
C LEU A 25 17.56 8.45 10.19
N VAL A 26 18.09 7.23 10.31
CA VAL A 26 17.85 6.16 9.32
C VAL A 26 16.36 5.78 9.27
N LYS A 27 15.71 5.60 10.44
CA LYS A 27 14.28 5.29 10.51
C LYS A 27 13.41 6.41 9.91
N ILE A 28 13.73 7.68 10.21
CA ILE A 28 13.03 8.84 9.68
C ILE A 28 13.16 8.89 8.16
N LYS A 29 14.39 8.77 7.63
CA LYS A 29 14.64 8.75 6.18
C LYS A 29 13.82 7.63 5.51
N PHE A 30 13.88 6.42 6.05
CA PHE A 30 13.15 5.27 5.53
C PHE A 30 11.63 5.50 5.56
N GLY A 31 11.09 6.01 6.68
CA GLY A 31 9.68 6.34 6.81
C GLY A 31 9.22 7.37 5.77
N ILE A 32 10.01 8.41 5.53
CA ILE A 32 9.72 9.43 4.51
C ILE A 32 9.76 8.81 3.11
N GLN A 33 10.75 7.97 2.81
CA GLN A 33 10.85 7.29 1.52
C GLN A 33 9.62 6.41 1.26
N CYS A 34 9.18 5.63 2.25
CA CYS A 34 7.97 4.82 2.17
C CYS A 34 6.73 5.70 1.97
N LEU A 35 6.57 6.76 2.76
CA LEU A 35 5.43 7.68 2.67
C LEU A 35 5.32 8.31 1.28
N LEU A 36 6.42 8.85 0.74
CA LEU A 36 6.44 9.47 -0.57
C LEU A 36 6.18 8.44 -1.68
N SER A 37 6.73 7.24 -1.55
CA SER A 37 6.49 6.14 -2.48
C SER A 37 5.02 5.74 -2.53
N GLU A 38 4.37 5.52 -1.38
CA GLU A 38 2.94 5.17 -1.33
C GLU A 38 2.05 6.33 -1.78
N ALA A 39 2.34 7.56 -1.34
CA ALA A 39 1.58 8.74 -1.76
C ALA A 39 1.61 8.94 -3.28
N SER A 40 2.79 8.80 -3.90
CA SER A 40 2.94 8.91 -5.36
C SER A 40 2.10 7.85 -6.09
N LYS A 41 2.10 6.60 -5.61
CA LYS A 41 1.28 5.51 -6.15
C LYS A 41 -0.21 5.81 -6.05
N ILE A 42 -0.69 6.25 -4.89
CA ILE A 42 -2.10 6.59 -4.69
C ILE A 42 -2.54 7.69 -5.65
N ILE A 43 -1.73 8.74 -5.84
CA ILE A 43 -2.04 9.82 -6.78
C ILE A 43 -2.13 9.27 -8.22
N ILE A 44 -1.11 8.53 -8.66
CA ILE A 44 -1.08 7.98 -10.02
C ILE A 44 -2.24 7.00 -10.26
N TYR A 45 -2.53 6.10 -9.33
CA TYR A 45 -3.65 5.17 -9.44
C TYR A 45 -4.99 5.90 -9.46
N THR A 46 -5.16 6.95 -8.65
CA THR A 46 -6.39 7.74 -8.66
C THR A 46 -6.64 8.31 -10.06
N VAL A 47 -5.60 8.85 -10.72
CA VAL A 47 -5.71 9.32 -12.11
C VAL A 47 -6.09 8.19 -13.06
N ILE A 48 -5.41 7.04 -13.00
CA ILE A 48 -5.68 5.89 -13.87
C ILE A 48 -7.12 5.38 -13.70
N PHE A 49 -7.56 5.13 -12.46
CA PHE A 49 -8.90 4.61 -12.20
C PHE A 49 -10.00 5.66 -12.47
N SER A 50 -9.67 6.94 -12.45
CA SER A 50 -10.60 8.00 -12.89
C SER A 50 -10.82 7.98 -14.39
N PHE A 51 -9.79 7.71 -15.19
CA PHE A 51 -9.97 7.49 -16.64
C PHE A 51 -10.75 6.21 -16.96
N LEU A 52 -10.72 5.21 -16.08
CA LEU A 52 -11.48 3.98 -16.21
C LEU A 52 -12.91 4.07 -15.66
N SER A 53 -13.32 5.22 -15.08
CA SER A 53 -14.59 5.38 -14.36
C SER A 53 -14.78 4.39 -13.20
N LEU A 54 -13.67 3.98 -12.56
CA LEU A 54 -13.62 3.01 -11.45
C LEU A 54 -13.06 3.63 -10.15
N THR A 55 -13.15 4.95 -10.01
CA THR A 55 -12.55 5.68 -8.86
C THR A 55 -13.12 5.20 -7.53
N LYS A 56 -14.42 4.92 -7.46
CA LYS A 56 -15.09 4.48 -6.22
C LYS A 56 -14.59 3.10 -5.80
N GLU A 57 -14.55 2.18 -6.75
CA GLU A 57 -14.11 0.79 -6.58
C GLU A 57 -12.64 0.77 -6.15
N PHE A 58 -11.81 1.64 -6.73
CA PHE A 58 -10.42 1.83 -6.32
C PHE A 58 -10.28 2.23 -4.85
N PHE A 59 -10.99 3.26 -4.37
CA PHE A 59 -10.88 3.67 -2.97
C PHE A 59 -11.40 2.62 -1.99
N ILE A 60 -12.45 1.88 -2.37
CA ILE A 60 -12.93 0.75 -1.56
C ILE A 60 -11.86 -0.34 -1.47
N SER A 61 -11.31 -0.77 -2.61
CA SER A 61 -10.24 -1.79 -2.64
C SER A 61 -9.00 -1.34 -1.87
N LEU A 62 -8.59 -0.08 -2.04
CA LEU A 62 -7.46 0.52 -1.33
C LEU A 62 -7.66 0.49 0.19
N LEU A 63 -8.86 0.83 0.68
CA LEU A 63 -9.16 0.80 2.11
C LEU A 63 -8.95 -0.60 2.71
N PHE A 64 -9.51 -1.63 2.09
CA PHE A 64 -9.34 -3.01 2.55
C PHE A 64 -7.89 -3.47 2.44
N PHE A 65 -7.20 -3.10 1.37
CA PHE A 65 -5.79 -3.43 1.19
C PHE A 65 -4.88 -2.82 2.27
N VAL A 66 -5.14 -1.56 2.66
CA VAL A 66 -4.39 -0.89 3.74
C VAL A 66 -4.62 -1.56 5.09
N ILE A 67 -5.87 -1.92 5.42
CA ILE A 67 -6.19 -2.63 6.66
C ILE A 67 -5.47 -3.98 6.70
N LEU A 68 -5.53 -4.74 5.60
CA LEU A 68 -4.88 -6.05 5.49
C LEU A 68 -3.36 -5.93 5.63
N ARG A 69 -2.73 -4.93 4.99
CA ARG A 69 -1.28 -4.69 5.11
C ARG A 69 -0.85 -4.23 6.50
N GLY A 70 -1.73 -3.58 7.26
CA GLY A 70 -1.43 -3.24 8.66
C GLY A 70 -1.22 -4.49 9.51
N PHE A 71 -1.93 -5.57 9.21
CA PHE A 71 -1.83 -6.85 9.93
C PHE A 71 -0.79 -7.80 9.32
N ALA A 72 -0.79 -7.92 7.99
CA ALA A 72 0.05 -8.84 7.22
C ALA A 72 1.46 -8.29 6.94
N GLY A 73 1.75 -7.07 7.40
CA GLY A 73 2.91 -6.30 6.99
C GLY A 73 2.92 -5.96 5.50
N GLY A 74 4.08 -5.51 5.02
CA GLY A 74 4.26 -5.12 3.62
C GLY A 74 5.37 -5.92 2.96
N TYR A 75 5.12 -6.40 1.75
CA TYR A 75 6.18 -6.84 0.85
C TYR A 75 6.84 -5.61 0.21
N HIS A 76 8.14 -5.43 0.46
CA HIS A 76 8.92 -4.38 -0.20
C HIS A 76 9.68 -4.98 -1.37
N GLU A 77 9.26 -4.61 -2.57
CA GLU A 77 9.96 -4.92 -3.81
C GLU A 77 11.28 -4.16 -3.89
N GLU A 78 12.28 -4.75 -4.54
CA GLU A 78 13.63 -4.18 -4.73
C GLU A 78 13.61 -2.82 -5.44
N THR A 79 12.57 -2.56 -6.26
CA THR A 79 12.44 -1.32 -7.02
C THR A 79 11.04 -0.71 -6.89
N TYR A 80 11.01 0.62 -6.95
CA TYR A 80 9.75 1.38 -6.97
C TYR A 80 8.79 0.90 -8.07
N TRP A 81 9.31 0.70 -9.29
CA TRP A 81 8.49 0.30 -10.43
C TRP A 81 7.92 -1.11 -10.29
N ARG A 82 8.66 -2.05 -9.72
CA ARG A 82 8.12 -3.38 -9.39
C ARG A 82 7.00 -3.25 -8.36
N CYS A 83 7.22 -2.49 -7.28
CA CYS A 83 6.19 -2.24 -6.26
C CYS A 83 4.93 -1.58 -6.83
N PHE A 84 5.13 -0.62 -7.74
CA PHE A 84 4.06 0.03 -8.48
C PHE A 84 3.26 -1.01 -9.27
N THR A 85 3.91 -1.77 -10.14
CA THR A 85 3.22 -2.75 -10.98
C THR A 85 2.52 -3.82 -10.16
N THR A 86 3.15 -4.38 -9.12
CA THR A 86 2.52 -5.41 -8.30
C THR A 86 1.32 -4.90 -7.52
N SER A 87 1.43 -3.72 -6.90
CA SER A 87 0.30 -3.12 -6.18
C SER A 87 -0.84 -2.76 -7.13
N PHE A 88 -0.51 -2.26 -8.33
CA PHE A 88 -1.50 -1.97 -9.37
C PHE A 88 -2.24 -3.24 -9.80
N LEU A 89 -1.52 -4.33 -10.07
CA LEU A 89 -2.10 -5.62 -10.45
C LEU A 89 -3.02 -6.19 -9.36
N ILE A 90 -2.64 -6.08 -8.09
CA ILE A 90 -3.49 -6.51 -6.97
C ILE A 90 -4.79 -5.68 -6.93
N LEU A 91 -4.69 -4.37 -7.04
CA LEU A 91 -5.86 -3.48 -6.98
C LEU A 91 -6.78 -3.71 -8.18
N ILE A 92 -6.26 -3.68 -9.40
CA ILE A 92 -7.06 -3.85 -10.62
C ILE A 92 -7.72 -5.23 -10.69
N SER A 93 -7.00 -6.30 -10.31
CA SER A 93 -7.57 -7.64 -10.26
C SER A 93 -8.68 -7.76 -9.23
N SER A 94 -8.49 -7.20 -8.02
CA SER A 94 -9.53 -7.21 -6.99
C SER A 94 -10.81 -6.49 -7.41
N ILE A 95 -10.67 -5.37 -8.14
CA ILE A 95 -11.82 -4.59 -8.65
C ILE A 95 -12.56 -5.39 -9.72
N TYR A 96 -11.86 -5.92 -10.72
CA TYR A 96 -12.50 -6.67 -11.80
C TYR A 96 -13.10 -8.00 -11.33
N LEU A 97 -12.45 -8.69 -10.40
CA LEU A 97 -13.05 -9.86 -9.74
C LEU A 97 -14.32 -9.46 -8.99
N GLY A 98 -14.32 -8.33 -8.27
CA GLY A 98 -15.52 -7.85 -7.59
C GLY A 98 -16.69 -7.52 -8.53
N ILE A 99 -16.41 -7.01 -9.73
CA ILE A 99 -17.43 -6.62 -10.73
C ILE A 99 -17.99 -7.83 -11.47
N TYR A 100 -17.14 -8.75 -11.93
CA TYR A 100 -17.55 -9.82 -12.84
C TYR A 100 -17.90 -11.13 -12.15
N LEU A 101 -17.42 -11.35 -10.93
CA LEU A 101 -17.56 -12.64 -10.25
C LEU A 101 -18.91 -12.70 -9.51
N ASN A 102 -19.90 -13.27 -10.19
CA ASN A 102 -21.26 -13.38 -9.70
C ASN A 102 -21.43 -14.63 -8.81
N LEU A 103 -21.14 -14.47 -7.53
CA LEU A 103 -21.35 -15.51 -6.50
C LEU A 103 -22.58 -15.23 -5.66
N THR A 104 -23.18 -16.30 -5.17
CA THR A 104 -24.20 -16.25 -4.12
C THR A 104 -23.61 -15.67 -2.84
N ILE A 105 -24.48 -15.14 -1.97
CA ILE A 105 -24.05 -14.56 -0.68
C ILE A 105 -23.31 -15.58 0.19
N LEU A 106 -23.68 -16.86 0.09
CA LEU A 106 -23.09 -17.96 0.84
C LEU A 106 -21.65 -18.26 0.37
N GLU A 107 -21.43 -18.28 -0.94
CA GLU A 107 -20.08 -18.49 -1.50
C GLU A 107 -19.15 -17.33 -1.16
N LYS A 108 -19.64 -16.08 -1.25
CA LYS A 108 -18.87 -14.89 -0.87
C LYS A 108 -18.46 -14.91 0.60
N SER A 109 -19.39 -15.25 1.50
CA SER A 109 -19.11 -15.31 2.93
C SER A 109 -18.15 -16.44 3.28
N ALA A 110 -18.28 -17.61 2.62
CA ALA A 110 -17.36 -18.73 2.80
C ALA A 110 -15.93 -18.38 2.36
N ILE A 111 -15.75 -17.76 1.20
CA ILE A 111 -14.43 -17.34 0.70
C ILE A 111 -13.82 -16.28 1.63
N LEU A 112 -14.61 -15.29 2.07
CA LEU A 112 -14.13 -14.25 2.98
C LEU A 112 -13.65 -14.86 4.30
N LEU A 113 -14.44 -15.74 4.91
CA LEU A 113 -14.09 -16.40 6.17
C LEU A 113 -12.81 -17.23 6.02
N ALA A 114 -12.71 -18.03 4.96
CA ALA A 114 -11.51 -18.81 4.68
C ALA A 114 -10.28 -17.90 4.50
N SER A 115 -10.41 -16.82 3.74
CA SER A 115 -9.30 -15.87 3.51
C SER A 115 -8.83 -15.20 4.80
N LEU A 116 -9.75 -14.80 5.68
CA LEU A 116 -9.41 -14.22 6.99
C LEU A 116 -8.67 -15.23 7.88
N ILE A 117 -9.11 -16.50 7.90
CA ILE A 117 -8.42 -17.55 8.66
C ILE A 117 -6.98 -17.71 8.16
N PHE A 118 -6.77 -17.77 6.83
CA PHE A 118 -5.43 -17.88 6.27
C PHE A 118 -4.56 -16.67 6.61
N VAL A 119 -5.09 -15.45 6.52
CA VAL A 119 -4.34 -14.23 6.89
C VAL A 119 -3.96 -14.26 8.37
N CYS A 120 -4.87 -14.63 9.27
CA CYS A 120 -4.60 -14.69 10.71
C CYS A 120 -3.54 -15.73 11.08
N ILE A 121 -3.45 -16.84 10.35
CA ILE A 121 -2.49 -17.92 10.64
C ILE A 121 -1.13 -17.67 9.97
N LEU A 122 -1.13 -17.27 8.70
CA LEU A 122 0.08 -17.27 7.86
C LEU A 122 0.76 -15.91 7.77
N ALA A 123 0.03 -14.81 7.95
CA ALA A 123 0.53 -13.47 7.70
C ALA A 123 0.89 -12.58 8.91
N PRO A 124 0.65 -12.91 10.20
CA PRO A 124 0.95 -11.97 11.27
C PRO A 124 2.45 -11.65 11.33
N VAL A 125 2.77 -10.35 11.39
CA VAL A 125 4.15 -9.81 11.38
C VAL A 125 4.51 -9.19 12.73
#